data_AF-A0AAW1LFP4-F1
#
_entry.id   AF-A0AAW1LFP4-F1
#
_cell.length_a   1.000
_cell.length_b   1.000
_cell.length_c   1.000
_cell.angle_alpha   90.00
_cell.angle_beta   90.00
_cell.angle_gamma   90.00
#
_symmetry.space_group_name_H-M   'P 1'
#
loop_
_entity.id
_entity.type
_entity.pdbx_description
1 polymer ?
#
loop_
_entity_poly.entity_id
_entity_poly.type
_entity_poly.pdbx_seq_one_letter_code
_entity_poly.pdbx_strand_id
1 'polypeptide(L)'
;MLKLSNQKFSEVQVGTTVRVPIPDVDRGRGSPRNVVAVVSDVEDGLYKLCITHGVLKHKFTRSEFNPCMGKFILLENLSFKT
;
A
#
# COMPACT_ATOMS: atom_id res chain seq x y z
N MET A 1 24.95 2.30 -0.46
CA MET A 1 24.43 2.28 0.92
C MET A 1 22.91 2.17 0.89
N LEU A 2 22.37 0.99 0.53
CA LEU A 2 20.91 0.74 0.39
C LEU A 2 20.45 -0.52 1.15
N LYS A 3 21.38 -1.32 1.69
CA LYS A 3 21.09 -2.63 2.28
C LYS A 3 20.70 -2.59 3.76
N LEU A 4 20.95 -1.48 4.46
CA LEU A 4 20.73 -1.39 5.92
C LEU A 4 19.30 -0.93 6.30
N SER A 5 18.59 -0.21 5.43
CA SER A 5 17.22 0.26 5.72
C SER A 5 16.16 -0.83 5.54
N ASN A 6 16.37 -1.77 4.61
CA ASN A 6 15.45 -2.88 4.36
C ASN A 6 15.42 -3.93 5.49
N GLN A 7 16.35 -3.87 6.46
CA GLN A 7 16.38 -4.82 7.59
C GLN A 7 15.26 -4.58 8.61
N LYS A 8 14.67 -3.38 8.68
CA LYS A 8 13.60 -3.09 9.65
C LYS A 8 12.23 -3.59 9.21
N PHE A 9 12.02 -3.82 7.92
CA PHE A 9 10.71 -4.16 7.38
C PHE A 9 10.80 -5.40 6.52
N SER A 10 10.11 -6.47 6.93
CA SER A 10 9.98 -7.70 6.15
C SER A 10 9.29 -7.44 4.82
N GLU A 11 9.69 -8.18 3.77
CA GLU A 11 9.03 -8.13 2.47
C GLU A 11 7.54 -8.48 2.58
N VAL A 12 6.72 -7.88 1.71
CA VAL A 12 5.26 -8.07 1.72
C VAL A 12 4.85 -8.76 0.44
N GLN A 13 4.04 -9.81 0.56
CA GLN A 13 3.57 -10.58 -0.58
C GLN A 13 2.45 -9.86 -1.33
N VAL A 14 2.40 -10.09 -2.64
CA VAL A 14 1.25 -9.71 -3.49
C VAL A 14 -0.05 -10.31 -2.92
N GLY A 15 -1.13 -9.54 -2.96
CA GLY A 15 -2.43 -9.89 -2.37
C GLY A 15 -2.56 -9.53 -0.88
N THR A 16 -1.50 -9.05 -0.23
CA THR A 16 -1.56 -8.61 1.17
C THR A 16 -2.28 -7.27 1.28
N THR A 17 -3.23 -7.16 2.22
CA THR A 17 -3.85 -5.88 2.57
C THR A 17 -2.88 -5.04 3.40
N VAL A 18 -2.72 -3.77 3.03
CA VAL A 18 -1.82 -2.81 3.66
C VAL A 18 -2.57 -1.51 3.99
N ARG A 19 -2.04 -0.75 4.93
CA ARG A 19 -2.48 0.61 5.27
C ARG A 19 -1.40 1.60 4.87
N VAL A 20 -1.79 2.60 4.09
CA VAL A 20 -0.95 3.73 3.69
C VAL A 20 -1.36 4.94 4.55
N PRO A 21 -0.47 5.50 5.38
CA PRO A 21 -0.76 6.70 6.13
C PRO A 21 -0.87 7.91 5.19
N ILE A 22 -1.88 8.75 5.42
CA ILE A 22 -2.03 10.03 4.74
C ILE A 22 -1.32 11.10 5.58
N PRO A 23 -0.38 11.88 5.01
CA PRO A 23 0.32 12.91 5.76
C PRO A 23 -0.67 14.02 6.16
N ASP A 24 -0.39 14.70 7.28
CA ASP A 24 -1.33 15.69 7.81
C ASP A 24 -1.55 16.89 6.86
N VAL A 25 -0.61 17.18 5.96
CA VAL A 25 -0.75 18.24 4.94
C VAL A 25 -1.83 17.93 3.90
N ASP A 26 -2.01 16.65 3.56
CA ASP A 26 -3.04 16.17 2.62
C ASP A 26 -4.37 15.90 3.33
N ARG A 27 -4.41 16.05 4.66
CA ARG A 27 -5.53 15.65 5.49
C ARG A 27 -6.44 16.83 5.83
N GLY A 28 -7.65 16.81 5.26
CA GLY A 28 -8.75 17.68 5.69
C GLY A 28 -9.24 17.36 7.11
N ARG A 29 -9.96 18.31 7.73
CA ARG A 29 -10.56 18.12 9.06
C ARG A 29 -11.59 16.99 9.00
N GLY A 30 -11.37 15.93 9.79
CA GLY A 30 -12.25 14.75 9.83
C GLY A 30 -11.89 13.65 8.81
N SER A 31 -10.89 13.86 7.96
CA SER A 31 -10.45 12.84 7.00
C SER A 31 -9.76 11.66 7.71
N PRO A 32 -9.92 10.43 7.16
CA PRO A 32 -9.27 9.24 7.70
C PRO A 32 -7.75 9.40 7.68
N ARG A 33 -7.07 8.77 8.65
CA ARG A 33 -5.61 8.83 8.77
C ARG A 33 -4.88 7.87 7.83
N ASN A 34 -5.57 6.84 7.33
CA ASN A 34 -4.97 5.81 6.51
C ASN A 34 -5.90 5.42 5.36
N VAL A 35 -5.32 5.09 4.22
CA VAL A 35 -5.98 4.41 3.10
C VAL A 35 -5.70 2.91 3.21
N VAL A 36 -6.73 2.08 3.03
CA VAL A 36 -6.55 0.62 2.94
C VAL A 36 -6.36 0.25 1.47
N ALA A 37 -5.28 -0.47 1.17
CA ALA A 37 -4.93 -0.91 -0.18
C ALA A 37 -4.46 -2.36 -0.16
N VAL A 38 -4.27 -2.95 -1.33
CA VAL A 38 -3.72 -4.30 -1.54
C VAL A 38 -2.48 -4.18 -2.40
N VAL A 39 -1.45 -4.95 -2.08
CA VAL A 39 -0.26 -5.07 -2.94
C VAL A 39 -0.65 -5.84 -4.21
N SER A 40 -0.55 -5.20 -5.37
CA SER A 40 -0.84 -5.84 -6.67
C SER A 40 0.43 -6.40 -7.30
N ASP A 41 1.53 -5.67 -7.26
CA ASP A 41 2.78 -6.06 -7.90
C ASP A 41 3.99 -5.47 -7.17
N VAL A 42 5.16 -6.06 -7.42
CA VAL A 42 6.46 -5.57 -6.95
C VAL A 42 7.40 -5.47 -8.14
N GLU A 43 7.88 -4.26 -8.43
CA GLU A 43 8.79 -3.96 -9.54
C GLU A 43 10.00 -3.18 -9.00
N ASP A 44 11.20 -3.69 -9.24
CA ASP A 44 12.46 -3.04 -8.82
C ASP A 44 12.54 -2.70 -7.32
N GLY A 45 11.89 -3.51 -6.47
CA GLY A 45 11.81 -3.28 -5.02
C GLY A 45 10.79 -2.23 -4.58
N LEU A 46 9.99 -1.70 -5.52
CA LEU A 46 8.85 -0.82 -5.27
C LEU A 46 7.54 -1.59 -5.43
N TYR A 47 6.54 -1.21 -4.65
CA TYR A 47 5.26 -1.88 -4.53
C TYR A 47 4.17 -1.08 -5.23
N LYS A 48 3.44 -1.72 -6.16
CA LYS A 48 2.21 -1.17 -6.71
C LYS A 48 1.06 -1.52 -5.78
N LEU A 49 0.31 -0.49 -5.36
CA LEU A 49 -0.81 -0.64 -4.44
C LEU A 49 -2.13 -0.34 -5.17
N CYS A 50 -3.15 -1.13 -4.88
CA CYS A 50 -4.48 -0.99 -5.46
C CYS A 50 -5.55 -0.85 -4.38
N ILE A 51 -6.55 -0.04 -4.66
CA ILE A 51 -7.75 0.15 -3.86
C ILE A 51 -8.96 -0.30 -4.67
N THR A 52 -10.11 -0.48 -4.02
CA THR A 52 -11.37 -0.87 -4.68
C THR A 52 -11.73 0.00 -5.88
N HIS A 53 -11.36 1.28 -5.83
CA HIS A 53 -11.64 2.28 -6.85
C HIS A 53 -10.55 2.43 -7.94
N GLY A 54 -9.48 1.63 -7.90
CA GLY A 54 -8.41 1.65 -8.91
C GLY A 54 -7.00 1.51 -8.33
N VAL A 55 -5.99 1.77 -9.17
CA VAL A 55 -4.58 1.66 -8.78
C VAL A 55 -4.06 3.01 -8.27
N LEU A 56 -3.28 3.00 -7.18
CA LEU A 56 -2.60 4.20 -6.72
C LEU A 56 -1.52 4.59 -7.74
N LYS A 57 -1.51 5.87 -8.14
CA LYS A 57 -0.69 6.36 -9.26
C LYS A 57 0.82 6.19 -9.05
N HIS A 58 1.29 6.26 -7.81
CA HIS A 58 2.70 6.19 -7.45
C HIS A 58 3.05 4.80 -6.90
N LYS A 59 4.31 4.36 -7.07
CA LYS A 59 4.81 3.11 -6.50
C LYS A 59 5.39 3.36 -5.10
N PHE A 60 5.12 2.48 -4.15
CA PHE A 60 5.49 2.68 -2.76
C PHE A 60 6.74 1.90 -2.38
N THR A 61 7.59 2.49 -1.56
CA THR A 61 8.65 1.80 -0.83
C THR A 61 8.06 1.05 0.35
N ARG A 62 8.80 0.05 0.85
CA ARG A 62 8.34 -0.78 1.96
C ARG A 62 8.04 0.00 3.25
N SER A 63 8.71 1.13 3.48
CA SER A 63 8.52 1.99 4.66
C SER A 63 7.30 2.89 4.62
N GLU A 64 6.69 3.08 3.45
CA GLU A 64 5.56 4.00 3.27
C GLU A 64 4.20 3.37 3.62
N PHE A 65 4.17 2.08 3.94
CA PHE A 65 2.93 1.39 4.29
C PHE A 65 3.16 0.30 5.33
N ASN A 66 2.08 -0.05 6.02
CA ASN A 66 2.09 -1.08 7.05
C ASN A 66 1.17 -2.25 6.67
N PRO A 67 1.64 -3.50 6.73
CA PRO A 67 0.78 -4.66 6.49
C PRO A 67 -0.33 -4.75 7.52
N CYS A 68 -1.50 -5.17 7.09
CA CYS A 68 -2.65 -5.42 7.94
C CYS A 68 -2.79 -6.92 8.23
N MET A 69 -3.07 -7.26 9.48
CA MET A 69 -3.39 -8.64 9.86
C MET A 69 -4.73 -9.10 9.28
N GLY A 70 -5.68 -8.17 9.06
CA GLY A 70 -6.98 -8.44 8.47
C GLY A 70 -6.99 -8.28 6.95
N LYS A 71 -7.60 -9.24 6.25
CA LYS A 71 -7.92 -9.13 4.82
C LYS A 71 -9.22 -8.34 4.66
N PHE A 72 -9.11 -7.02 4.53
CA PHE A 72 -10.27 -6.13 4.38
C PHE A 72 -10.70 -5.96 2.93
N ILE A 73 -9.76 -6.13 1.99
CA ILE A 73 -9.97 -5.99 0.56
C ILE A 73 -9.33 -7.21 -0.09
N LEU A 74 -10.12 -7.95 -0.87
CA LEU A 74 -9.64 -9.07 -1.68
C LEU A 74 -9.23 -8.55 -3.06
N LEU A 75 -8.11 -9.06 -3.58
CA LEU A 75 -7.59 -8.67 -4.89
C LEU A 75 -8.62 -8.92 -6.02
N GLU A 76 -9.45 -9.94 -5.86
CA GLU A 76 -10.53 -10.33 -6.78
C GLU A 76 -11.66 -9.30 -6.88
N ASN A 77 -11.88 -8.51 -5.81
CA ASN A 77 -12.92 -7.47 -5.78
C ASN A 77 -12.44 -6.14 -6.39
N LEU A 78 -11.20 -6.08 -6.89
CA LEU A 78 -10.65 -4.88 -7.48
C LEU A 78 -11.08 -4.80 -8.94
N SER A 79 -12.04 -3.93 -9.23
CA SER A 79 -12.43 -3.60 -10.59
C SER A 79 -11.37 -2.73 -11.26
N PHE A 80 -10.44 -3.36 -11.98
CA PHE A 80 -9.55 -2.70 -12.93
C PHE A 80 -10.37 -2.25 -14.14
N LYS A 81 -11.01 -1.08 -14.06
CA LYS A 81 -11.59 -0.46 -15.25
C LYS A 81 -10.42 -0.06 -16.17
N THR A 82 -10.27 -0.83 -17.24
CA THR A 82 -9.37 -0.58 -18.38
C THR A 82 -9.77 0.69 -19.10
#